data_AF-A0AAW2S878-F1
#
_entry.id   AF-A0AAW2S878-F1
#
_cell.length_a   1.000
_cell.length_b   1.000
_cell.length_c   1.000
_cell.angle_alpha   90.00
_cell.angle_beta   90.00
_cell.angle_gamma   90.00
#
_symmetry.space_group_name_H-M   'P 1'
#
loop_
_entity.id
_entity.type
_entity.pdbx_description
1 polymer ?
#
loop_
_entity_poly.entity_id
_entity_poly.type
_entity_poly.pdbx_seq_one_letter_code
_entity_poly.pdbx_strand_id
1 'polypeptide(L)'
;MHGGLSPDLHDLDQIRSLQRPTDVPEAGLLCDLLWSDPSRDVQGWGMNDRGISYTFGADKVSEFLLMHDLDLICRAHQVVEDGYEFFADRQLVTIFSAPNYCGVFENAGAIMSLDETLMCSILILKPVREKPKFGFGSTTTTKPGRPQTKTKVLVFRISTLIQ
;
A
#
# COMPACT_ATOMS: atom_id res chain seq x y z
N MET A 1 2.14 -8.25 1.28
CA MET A 1 3.37 -8.32 0.44
C MET A 1 3.81 -6.91 0.03
N HIS A 2 4.93 -6.71 -0.68
CA HIS A 2 5.31 -5.36 -1.15
C HIS A 2 4.69 -5.02 -2.50
N GLY A 3 5.02 -5.80 -3.53
CA GLY A 3 4.46 -5.72 -4.88
C GLY A 3 3.02 -6.22 -4.90
N GLY A 4 2.78 -7.34 -5.55
CA GLY A 4 1.45 -7.93 -5.60
C GLY A 4 1.54 -9.39 -6.04
N LEU A 5 0.48 -9.88 -6.67
CA LEU A 5 0.39 -11.28 -7.07
C LEU A 5 1.41 -11.63 -8.17
N SER A 6 1.69 -12.92 -8.32
CA SER A 6 2.49 -13.49 -9.40
C SER A 6 1.67 -14.50 -10.18
N PRO A 7 1.80 -14.58 -11.52
CA PRO A 7 1.23 -15.68 -12.30
C PRO A 7 1.81 -17.04 -11.91
N ASP A 8 3.00 -17.06 -11.27
CA ASP A 8 3.68 -18.26 -10.80
C ASP A 8 3.30 -18.63 -9.35
N LEU A 9 2.47 -17.84 -8.67
CA LEU A 9 2.01 -18.11 -7.31
C LEU A 9 0.70 -18.89 -7.32
N HIS A 10 0.80 -20.19 -7.08
CA HIS A 10 -0.33 -21.12 -6.97
C HIS A 10 -0.48 -21.70 -5.56
N ASP A 11 0.59 -21.69 -4.78
CA ASP A 11 0.62 -22.19 -3.40
C ASP A 11 1.51 -21.27 -2.55
N LEU A 12 1.04 -20.95 -1.34
CA LEU A 12 1.80 -20.16 -0.36
C LEU A 12 3.09 -20.87 0.09
N ASP A 13 3.17 -22.20 -0.02
CA ASP A 13 4.39 -22.98 0.20
C ASP A 13 5.51 -22.62 -0.78
N GLN A 14 5.19 -22.15 -1.99
CA GLN A 14 6.20 -21.66 -2.93
C GLN A 14 6.97 -20.48 -2.33
N ILE A 15 6.29 -19.57 -1.62
CA ILE A 15 6.92 -18.45 -0.92
C ILE A 15 7.79 -18.96 0.24
N ARG A 16 7.30 -19.94 1.01
CA ARG A 16 8.03 -20.53 2.15
C ARG A 16 9.31 -21.25 1.69
N SER A 17 9.30 -21.80 0.47
CA SER A 17 10.41 -22.55 -0.11
C SER A 17 11.55 -21.69 -0.67
N LEU A 18 11.33 -20.37 -0.83
CA LEU A 18 12.35 -19.45 -1.35
C LEU A 18 13.61 -19.49 -0.48
N GLN A 19 14.72 -19.93 -1.08
CA GLN A 19 16.00 -20.04 -0.39
C GLN A 19 16.55 -18.66 -0.04
N ARG A 20 17.08 -18.53 1.17
CA ARG A 20 17.69 -17.30 1.67
C ARG A 20 19.12 -17.58 2.14
N PRO A 21 20.09 -16.67 1.90
CA PRO A 21 19.96 -15.39 1.20
C PRO A 21 19.79 -15.55 -0.32
N THR A 22 19.14 -14.59 -0.96
CA THR A 22 18.99 -14.53 -2.41
C THR A 22 18.85 -13.07 -2.86
N ASP A 23 19.37 -12.74 -4.05
CA ASP A 23 19.12 -11.46 -4.69
C ASP A 23 17.74 -11.47 -5.36
N VAL A 24 17.21 -10.28 -5.67
CA VAL A 24 15.95 -10.19 -6.42
C VAL A 24 16.23 -10.52 -7.90
N PRO A 25 15.63 -11.59 -8.46
CA PRO A 25 15.83 -11.94 -9.86
C PRO A 25 15.12 -10.93 -10.79
N GLU A 26 15.48 -10.92 -12.07
CA GLU A 26 14.85 -10.05 -13.08
C GLU A 26 13.42 -10.48 -13.42
N ALA A 27 13.04 -11.74 -13.16
CA ALA A 27 11.72 -12.30 -13.43
C ALA A 27 11.35 -13.44 -12.46
N GLY A 28 10.09 -13.87 -12.52
CA GLY A 28 9.54 -14.97 -11.75
C GLY A 28 9.04 -14.57 -10.36
N LEU A 29 8.58 -15.57 -9.60
CA LEU A 29 7.85 -15.37 -8.34
C LEU A 29 8.40 -14.28 -7.42
N LEU A 30 9.68 -14.31 -7.03
CA LEU A 30 10.24 -13.32 -6.10
C LEU A 30 10.24 -11.90 -6.69
N CYS A 31 10.50 -11.75 -7.99
CA CYS A 31 10.40 -10.46 -8.68
C CYS A 31 8.96 -9.95 -8.61
N ASP A 32 7.99 -10.79 -8.93
CA ASP A 32 6.58 -10.39 -8.97
C ASP A 32 6.01 -10.01 -7.61
N LEU A 33 6.35 -10.76 -6.55
CA LEU A 33 5.96 -10.43 -5.17
C LEU A 33 6.43 -9.04 -4.73
N LEU A 34 7.43 -8.47 -5.41
CA LEU A 34 8.02 -7.17 -5.12
C LEU A 34 7.63 -6.08 -6.14
N TRP A 35 7.34 -6.43 -7.38
CA TRP A 35 7.22 -5.46 -8.49
C TRP A 35 5.89 -5.44 -9.23
N SER A 36 4.99 -6.40 -9.02
CA SER A 36 3.68 -6.38 -9.67
C SER A 36 2.73 -5.35 -9.07
N ASP A 37 1.79 -4.86 -9.89
CA ASP A 37 0.81 -3.84 -9.51
C ASP A 37 -0.63 -4.20 -9.88
N PRO A 38 -1.63 -3.86 -9.04
CA PRO A 38 -3.03 -3.94 -9.44
C PRO A 38 -3.33 -2.89 -10.53
N SER A 39 -4.19 -3.24 -11.49
CA SER A 39 -4.66 -2.33 -12.53
C SER A 39 -6.17 -2.46 -12.75
N ARG A 40 -6.86 -1.32 -12.90
CA ARG A 40 -8.30 -1.25 -13.22
C ARG A 40 -8.58 -1.50 -14.71
N ASP A 41 -7.57 -1.33 -15.55
CA ASP A 41 -7.69 -1.39 -17.01
C ASP A 41 -7.36 -2.78 -17.57
N VAL A 42 -7.05 -3.73 -16.69
CA VAL A 42 -6.66 -5.10 -17.05
C VAL A 42 -7.64 -6.10 -16.46
N GLN A 43 -8.04 -7.08 -17.28
CA GLN A 43 -8.66 -8.32 -16.83
C GLN A 43 -7.62 -9.44 -16.96
N GLY A 44 -7.38 -10.18 -15.88
CA GLY A 44 -6.31 -11.17 -15.82
C GLY A 44 -4.94 -10.57 -15.56
N TRP A 45 -3.94 -10.94 -16.37
CA TRP A 45 -2.56 -10.45 -16.29
C TRP A 45 -2.25 -9.51 -17.46
N GLY A 46 -1.53 -8.44 -17.19
CA GLY A 46 -1.05 -7.47 -18.17
C GLY A 46 0.45 -7.22 -18.03
N MET A 47 1.06 -6.59 -19.04
CA MET A 47 2.42 -6.07 -18.90
C MET A 47 2.41 -4.88 -17.94
N ASN A 48 3.51 -4.69 -17.20
CA ASN A 48 3.68 -3.54 -16.32
C ASN A 48 4.45 -2.43 -17.03
N ASP A 49 3.88 -1.22 -17.06
CA ASP A 49 4.49 -0.03 -17.67
C ASP A 49 5.79 0.40 -16.96
N ARG A 50 6.07 -0.14 -15.78
CA ARG A 50 7.38 -0.01 -15.10
C ARG A 50 8.52 -0.75 -15.81
N GLY A 51 8.19 -1.61 -16.78
CA GLY A 51 9.17 -2.44 -17.49
C GLY A 51 9.66 -3.66 -16.71
N ILE A 52 9.01 -4.00 -15.59
CA ILE A 52 9.34 -5.15 -14.75
C ILE A 52 8.06 -5.79 -14.19
N SER A 53 8.02 -7.13 -14.17
CA SER A 53 6.88 -7.91 -13.70
C SER A 53 5.57 -7.59 -14.48
N TYR A 54 4.41 -7.80 -13.84
CA TYR A 54 3.08 -7.80 -14.43
C TYR A 54 2.16 -6.80 -13.73
N THR A 55 1.09 -6.43 -14.42
CA THR A 55 -0.13 -5.90 -13.80
C THR A 55 -1.16 -7.01 -13.64
N PHE A 56 -2.06 -6.88 -12.66
CA PHE A 56 -3.14 -7.84 -12.45
C PHE A 56 -4.49 -7.17 -12.17
N GLY A 57 -5.55 -7.77 -12.71
CA GLY A 57 -6.92 -7.29 -12.58
C GLY A 57 -7.59 -7.67 -11.26
N ALA A 58 -8.77 -7.11 -11.03
CA ALA A 58 -9.60 -7.42 -9.86
C ALA A 58 -9.99 -8.91 -9.81
N ASP A 59 -10.19 -9.53 -10.97
CA ASP A 59 -10.48 -10.96 -11.09
C ASP A 59 -9.38 -11.84 -10.49
N LYS A 60 -8.11 -11.45 -10.65
CA LYS A 60 -6.97 -12.18 -10.07
C LYS A 60 -6.86 -12.01 -8.57
N VAL A 61 -7.27 -10.86 -8.04
CA VAL A 61 -7.39 -10.65 -6.59
C VAL A 61 -8.44 -11.58 -6.00
N SER A 62 -9.66 -11.58 -6.57
CA SER A 62 -10.76 -12.40 -6.07
C SER A 62 -10.46 -13.90 -6.19
N GLU A 63 -9.86 -14.34 -7.31
CA GLU A 63 -9.43 -15.72 -7.53
C GLU A 63 -8.43 -16.17 -6.47
N PHE A 64 -7.38 -15.37 -6.23
CA PHE A 64 -6.33 -15.69 -5.27
C PHE A 64 -6.86 -15.80 -3.84
N LEU A 65 -7.68 -14.83 -3.42
CA LEU A 65 -8.26 -14.81 -2.08
C LEU A 65 -9.20 -16.00 -1.84
N LEU A 66 -10.05 -16.32 -2.82
CA LEU A 66 -10.93 -17.48 -2.75
C LEU A 66 -10.13 -18.79 -2.68
N MET A 67 -9.09 -18.92 -3.51
CA MET A 67 -8.26 -20.13 -3.57
C MET A 67 -7.54 -20.42 -2.26
N HIS A 68 -7.14 -19.37 -1.53
CA HIS A 68 -6.34 -19.50 -0.31
C HIS A 68 -7.10 -19.26 0.99
N ASP A 69 -8.43 -19.11 0.92
CA ASP A 69 -9.29 -18.82 2.09
C ASP A 69 -8.79 -17.58 2.86
N LEU A 70 -8.57 -16.49 2.10
CA LEU A 70 -8.10 -15.21 2.61
C LEU A 70 -9.13 -14.11 2.31
N ASP A 71 -9.13 -13.08 3.15
CA ASP A 71 -10.11 -12.00 3.00
C ASP A 71 -9.54 -10.71 2.36
N LEU A 72 -8.23 -10.46 2.51
CA LEU A 72 -7.62 -9.17 2.15
C LEU A 72 -6.16 -9.31 1.73
N ILE A 73 -5.80 -8.70 0.60
CA ILE A 73 -4.42 -8.44 0.22
C ILE A 73 -4.01 -7.05 0.73
N CYS A 74 -3.02 -6.98 1.61
CA CYS A 74 -2.38 -5.72 2.00
C CYS A 74 -1.01 -5.56 1.32
N ARG A 75 -0.81 -4.43 0.62
CA ARG A 75 0.38 -4.21 -0.21
C ARG A 75 0.96 -2.79 -0.22
N ALA A 76 2.20 -2.71 -0.72
CA ALA A 76 3.16 -1.61 -0.86
C ALA A 76 3.11 -0.69 -2.13
N HIS A 77 4.33 -0.27 -2.50
CA HIS A 77 4.84 0.06 -3.84
C HIS A 77 4.28 1.28 -4.59
N GLN A 78 2.96 1.45 -4.67
CA GLN A 78 2.35 2.56 -5.41
C GLN A 78 2.10 3.75 -4.47
N VAL A 79 2.53 4.95 -4.89
CA VAL A 79 2.17 6.20 -4.22
C VAL A 79 0.68 6.44 -4.47
N VAL A 80 -0.08 6.67 -3.41
CA VAL A 80 -1.53 6.93 -3.45
C VAL A 80 -1.85 8.20 -2.65
N GLU A 81 -2.83 8.98 -3.10
CA GLU A 81 -3.07 10.35 -2.63
C GLU A 81 -3.26 10.45 -1.10
N ASP A 82 -4.13 9.62 -0.54
CA ASP A 82 -4.43 9.62 0.90
C ASP A 82 -3.50 8.71 1.72
N GLY A 83 -2.44 8.17 1.10
CA GLY A 83 -1.56 7.17 1.70
C GLY A 83 -2.18 5.77 1.82
N TYR A 84 -3.45 5.60 1.44
CA TYR A 84 -4.07 4.30 1.23
C TYR A 84 -5.02 4.32 0.04
N GLU A 85 -5.26 3.18 -0.59
CA GLU A 85 -6.27 3.02 -1.63
C GLU A 85 -6.83 1.59 -1.64
N PHE A 86 -8.15 1.46 -1.80
CA PHE A 86 -8.80 0.15 -1.98
C PHE A 86 -8.98 -0.20 -3.47
N PHE A 87 -8.85 -1.48 -3.76
CA PHE A 87 -9.03 -2.09 -5.07
C PHE A 87 -9.85 -3.39 -4.95
N ALA A 88 -10.40 -3.86 -6.07
CA ALA A 88 -11.18 -5.10 -6.19
C ALA A 88 -12.24 -5.24 -5.08
N ASP A 89 -13.23 -4.34 -5.05
CA ASP A 89 -14.29 -4.34 -4.02
C ASP A 89 -13.76 -4.40 -2.59
N ARG A 90 -12.65 -3.68 -2.35
CA ARG A 90 -11.92 -3.58 -1.06
C ARG A 90 -11.23 -4.87 -0.63
N GLN A 91 -11.12 -5.87 -1.50
CA GLN A 91 -10.36 -7.09 -1.28
C GLN A 91 -8.83 -6.88 -1.38
N LEU A 92 -8.38 -5.74 -1.90
CA LEU A 92 -6.98 -5.32 -1.85
C LEU A 92 -6.87 -3.89 -1.32
N VAL A 93 -5.88 -3.66 -0.46
CA VAL A 93 -5.50 -2.32 0.02
C VAL A 93 -4.03 -2.04 -0.25
N THR A 94 -3.77 -0.92 -0.89
CA THR A 94 -2.44 -0.31 -1.01
C THR A 94 -2.23 0.62 0.18
N ILE A 95 -1.10 0.50 0.88
CA ILE A 95 -0.66 1.40 1.95
C ILE A 95 0.67 2.03 1.55
N PHE A 96 0.74 3.36 1.57
CA PHE A 96 1.95 4.12 1.31
C PHE A 96 2.23 5.05 2.48
N SER A 97 3.39 4.90 3.13
CA SER A 97 3.67 5.55 4.42
C SER A 97 4.63 6.73 4.37
N ALA A 98 5.06 7.19 3.19
CA ALA A 98 5.92 8.35 3.02
C ALA A 98 5.12 9.58 2.53
N PRO A 99 4.75 10.53 3.42
CA PRO A 99 4.02 11.73 3.02
C PRO A 99 4.91 12.66 2.18
N ASN A 100 4.30 13.35 1.22
CA ASN A 100 4.98 14.19 0.23
C ASN A 100 6.17 13.46 -0.40
N TYR A 101 5.90 12.28 -0.96
CA TYR A 101 6.92 11.45 -1.58
C TYR A 101 7.74 12.26 -2.58
N CYS A 102 9.07 12.07 -2.56
CA CYS A 102 10.04 12.83 -3.35
C CYS A 102 9.93 14.37 -3.28
N GLY A 103 9.17 14.92 -2.33
CA GLY A 103 8.93 16.35 -2.22
C GLY A 103 7.95 16.94 -3.24
N VAL A 104 7.31 16.12 -4.07
CA VAL A 104 6.53 16.58 -5.24
C VAL A 104 5.11 16.01 -5.34
N PHE A 105 4.84 14.86 -4.72
CA PHE A 105 3.54 14.18 -4.88
C PHE A 105 2.45 14.75 -3.97
N GLU A 106 2.81 15.51 -2.93
CA GLU A 106 1.89 16.04 -1.90
C GLU A 106 0.99 15.01 -1.19
N ASN A 107 1.21 13.71 -1.44
CA ASN A 107 0.41 12.62 -0.88
C ASN A 107 0.52 12.59 0.65
N ALA A 108 -0.52 12.08 1.31
CA ALA A 108 -0.41 11.67 2.69
C ALA A 108 0.33 10.32 2.80
N GLY A 109 0.84 10.04 3.99
CA GLY A 109 1.23 8.69 4.39
C GLY A 109 0.06 8.03 5.13
N ALA A 110 -0.01 6.70 5.12
CA ALA A 110 -0.92 5.97 6.00
C ALA A 110 -0.25 4.79 6.70
N ILE A 111 -0.86 4.35 7.80
CA ILE A 111 -0.52 3.14 8.55
C ILE A 111 -1.82 2.37 8.80
N MET A 112 -1.85 1.09 8.47
CA MET A 112 -2.97 0.20 8.81
C MET A 112 -2.65 -0.59 10.08
N SER A 113 -3.52 -0.50 11.08
CA SER A 113 -3.44 -1.28 12.32
C SER A 113 -4.55 -2.32 12.33
N LEU A 114 -4.24 -3.54 12.76
CA LEU A 114 -5.20 -4.62 12.92
C LEU A 114 -5.26 -5.02 14.39
N ASP A 115 -6.46 -5.22 14.92
CA ASP A 115 -6.65 -5.78 16.26
C ASP A 115 -6.86 -7.31 16.25
N GLU A 116 -6.99 -7.89 17.43
CA GLU A 116 -7.18 -9.34 17.63
C GLU A 116 -8.47 -9.88 16.99
N THR A 117 -9.42 -9.01 16.66
CA THR A 117 -10.69 -9.36 16.00
C THR A 117 -10.67 -9.17 14.49
N LEU A 118 -9.48 -8.85 13.93
CA LEU A 118 -9.28 -8.49 12.54
C LEU A 118 -10.07 -7.23 12.12
N MET A 119 -10.32 -6.31 13.07
CA MET A 119 -10.72 -4.97 12.69
C MET A 119 -9.50 -4.17 12.24
N CYS A 120 -9.61 -3.59 11.06
CA CYS A 120 -8.61 -2.71 10.48
C CYS A 120 -8.93 -1.26 10.80
N SER A 121 -7.91 -0.49 11.16
CA SER A 121 -7.96 0.96 11.25
C SER A 121 -6.84 1.60 10.45
N ILE A 122 -7.13 2.65 9.68
CA ILE A 122 -6.13 3.37 8.88
C ILE A 122 -5.88 4.73 9.48
N LEU A 123 -4.64 4.96 9.92
CA LEU A 123 -4.12 6.22 10.43
C LEU A 123 -3.51 7.02 9.27
N ILE A 124 -4.02 8.22 9.00
CA ILE A 124 -3.49 9.10 7.93
C ILE A 124 -2.55 10.17 8.50
N LEU A 125 -1.38 10.30 7.87
CA LEU A 125 -0.29 11.24 8.17
C LEU A 125 -0.17 12.27 7.04
N LYS A 126 -0.70 13.47 7.25
CA LYS A 126 -0.60 14.55 6.25
C LYS A 126 0.83 15.07 6.14
N PRO A 127 1.27 15.49 4.94
CA PRO A 127 2.58 16.10 4.77
C PRO A 127 2.67 17.41 5.57
N VAL A 128 3.85 17.66 6.15
CA VAL A 128 4.12 18.90 6.86
C VAL A 128 4.42 19.99 5.83
N ARG A 129 3.53 20.99 5.73
CA ARG A 129 3.83 22.22 5.00
C ARG A 129 4.71 23.10 5.90
N GLU A 130 5.96 23.35 5.49
CA GLU A 130 6.75 24.39 6.13
C GLU A 130 6.04 25.74 5.91
N LYS A 131 5.80 26.51 6.98
CA LYS A 131 5.31 27.88 6.82
C LYS A 131 6.44 28.70 6.17
N PRO A 132 6.16 29.50 5.12
CA PRO A 132 7.15 30.42 4.58
C PRO A 132 7.60 31.35 5.70
N LYS A 133 8.91 31.38 5.98
CA LYS A 133 9.50 32.36 6.90
C LYS A 133 9.58 33.72 6.19
N PHE A 134 8.47 34.47 6.17
CA PHE A 134 8.54 35.89 5.87
C PHE A 134 9.13 36.61 7.09
N GLY A 135 10.41 36.96 7.01
CA GLY A 135 11.11 37.71 8.04
C GLY A 135 10.81 39.21 7.95
N PHE A 136 10.10 39.74 8.94
CA PHE A 136 10.28 41.12 9.41
C PHE A 136 10.01 41.16 10.93
N GLY A 137 11.08 41.32 11.71
CA GLY A 137 11.07 42.00 13.01
C GLY A 137 10.45 41.29 14.24
N SER A 138 11.29 41.20 15.28
CA SER A 138 10.97 41.15 16.71
C SER A 138 10.82 39.79 17.41
N THR A 139 11.63 39.69 18.46
CA THR A 139 11.91 38.60 19.39
C THR A 139 10.69 38.22 20.22
N THR A 140 10.21 36.97 20.12
CA THR A 140 9.55 36.26 21.22
C THR A 140 9.76 34.76 21.07
N THR A 141 10.41 34.15 22.07
CA THR A 141 10.62 32.70 22.19
C THR A 141 9.31 32.01 22.50
N THR A 142 8.57 31.61 21.46
CA THR A 142 7.47 30.65 21.59
C THR A 142 8.00 29.24 21.34
N LYS A 143 7.80 28.35 22.32
CA LYS A 143 8.09 26.91 22.18
C LYS A 143 7.37 26.38 20.94
N PRO A 144 7.99 25.53 20.10
CA PRO A 144 7.29 24.94 18.97
C PRO A 144 6.23 23.99 19.52
N GLY A 145 4.97 24.42 19.51
CA GLY A 145 3.84 23.53 19.71
C GLY A 145 3.88 22.45 18.63
N ARG A 146 3.84 21.19 19.04
CA ARG A 146 3.76 20.04 18.14
C ARG A 146 2.63 20.29 17.13
N PRO A 147 2.87 20.23 15.81
CA PRO A 147 1.78 20.37 14.86
C PRO A 147 0.74 19.29 15.17
N GLN A 148 -0.48 19.70 15.52
CA GLN A 148 -1.59 18.76 15.63
C GLN A 148 -1.97 18.36 14.20
N THR A 149 -1.31 17.35 13.67
CA THR A 149 -1.77 16.67 12.48
C THR A 149 -3.16 16.10 12.78
N LYS A 150 -4.19 16.61 12.09
CA LYS A 150 -5.53 16.04 12.17
C LYS A 150 -5.47 14.61 11.64
N THR A 151 -5.39 13.67 12.56
CA THR A 151 -5.45 12.24 12.30
C THR A 151 -6.88 11.88 11.90
N LYS A 152 -7.07 11.45 10.65
CA LYS A 152 -8.29 10.72 10.27
C LYS A 152 -8.04 9.24 10.54
N VAL A 153 -9.04 8.57 11.11
CA VAL A 153 -9.07 7.13 11.33
C VAL A 153 -10.25 6.56 10.56
N LEU A 154 -9.99 5.69 9.59
CA LEU A 154 -11.01 4.87 8.95
C LEU A 154 -11.01 3.50 9.62
N VAL A 155 -12.14 3.03 10.13
CA VAL A 155 -12.27 1.71 10.78
C VAL A 155 -13.18 0.82 9.92
N PHE A 156 -12.75 -0.42 9.65
CA PHE A 156 -13.54 -1.40 8.92
C PHE A 156 -13.19 -2.82 9.40
N ARG A 157 -14.16 -3.73 9.34
CA ARG A 157 -13.90 -5.15 9.62
C ARG A 157 -13.72 -5.90 8.31
N ILE A 158 -12.72 -6.76 8.26
CA ILE A 158 -12.38 -7.56 7.08
C ILE A 158 -13.60 -8.37 6.59
N SER A 159 -14.33 -9.02 7.50
CA SER A 159 -15.52 -9.83 7.17
C SER A 159 -16.73 -9.05 6.64
N THR A 160 -16.75 -7.72 6.73
CA THR A 160 -17.84 -6.86 6.19
C THR A 160 -17.53 -6.33 4.79
N LEU A 161 -16.37 -6.64 4.21
CA LEU A 161 -16.00 -6.20 2.87
C LEU A 161 -16.51 -7.13 1.75
N ILE A 162 -17.11 -8.28 2.10
CA ILE A 162 -17.55 -9.33 1.16
C ILE A 162 -19.10 -9.45 1.15
N GLN A 163 -19.84 -8.34 1.25
CA GLN A 163 -21.31 -8.34 1.15
C GLN A 163 -21.80 -7.51 -0.03
#